data_AF-A0AAW0WB36-F1
#
_entry.id   AF-A0AAW0WB36-F1
#
_cell.length_a   1.000
_cell.length_b   1.000
_cell.length_c   1.000
_cell.angle_alpha   90.00
_cell.angle_beta   90.00
_cell.angle_gamma   90.00
#
_symmetry.space_group_name_H-M   'P 1'
#
loop_
_entity.id
_entity.type
_entity.pdbx_description
1 polymer ?
#
loop_
_entity_poly.entity_id
_entity_poly.type
_entity_poly.pdbx_seq_one_letter_code
_entity_poly.pdbx_strand_id
1 'polypeptide(L)'
;MYTLHSNSTSRDLGDTDMDAWLLWLYGVVLKRLDLTRQSVDVLCQALHLQPLHWGAWLELAALITDREMLSTLKLPDHWMRKLFHAHTYLELQLNDEALEIYTSLQDAGFLHSTYIMAQVAITHHNQRDVDQAVTIFKELEAVDPFRLDNLDTYSNLL
;
A
#
# COMPACT_ATOMS: atom_id res chain seq x y z
N MET A 1 47.96 -36.79 -9.77
CA MET A 1 47.96 -35.54 -8.99
C MET A 1 46.53 -35.05 -8.90
N TYR A 2 45.90 -35.22 -7.74
CA TYR A 2 44.54 -34.74 -7.47
C TYR A 2 44.62 -33.27 -7.04
N THR A 3 44.03 -32.37 -7.82
CA THR A 3 43.74 -31.00 -7.37
C THR A 3 42.30 -30.96 -6.86
N LEU A 4 42.18 -30.82 -5.55
CA LEU A 4 40.94 -30.59 -4.82
C LEU A 4 40.24 -29.35 -5.38
N HIS A 5 39.05 -29.52 -5.97
CA HIS A 5 38.13 -28.42 -6.19
C HIS A 5 37.57 -28.01 -4.83
N SER A 6 38.00 -26.84 -4.36
CA SER A 6 37.44 -26.18 -3.18
C SER A 6 35.97 -25.87 -3.43
N ASN A 7 35.11 -26.40 -2.57
CA ASN A 7 33.71 -26.02 -2.43
C ASN A 7 33.58 -24.50 -2.21
N SER A 8 33.20 -23.77 -3.26
CA SER A 8 32.56 -22.46 -3.12
C SER A 8 31.05 -22.70 -3.06
N THR A 9 30.54 -22.89 -1.85
CA THR A 9 29.12 -22.66 -1.57
C THR A 9 28.87 -21.14 -1.55
N SER A 10 28.97 -20.50 -2.70
CA SER A 10 28.10 -19.37 -3.01
C SER A 10 26.74 -19.99 -3.34
N ARG A 11 25.70 -19.60 -2.60
CA ARG A 11 24.32 -19.81 -3.04
C ARG A 11 24.12 -18.94 -4.28
N ASP A 12 24.60 -19.42 -5.41
CA ASP A 12 24.09 -19.03 -6.72
C ASP A 12 22.73 -19.72 -6.84
N LEU A 13 21.75 -19.24 -6.06
CA LEU A 13 20.36 -19.32 -6.47
C LEU A 13 20.35 -18.58 -7.79
N GLY A 14 20.27 -19.34 -8.87
CA GLY A 14 20.52 -18.86 -10.22
C GLY A 14 19.81 -17.54 -10.49
N ASP A 15 20.42 -16.78 -11.38
CA ASP A 15 19.86 -15.67 -12.15
C ASP A 15 18.55 -16.12 -12.83
N THR A 16 17.53 -16.33 -12.01
CA THR A 16 16.19 -16.75 -12.37
C THR A 16 15.44 -15.44 -12.33
N ASP A 17 15.21 -14.87 -13.51
CA ASP A 17 14.48 -13.63 -13.71
C ASP A 17 13.11 -13.76 -13.03
N MET A 18 13.02 -13.32 -11.77
CA MET A 18 11.81 -13.45 -10.97
C MET A 18 10.84 -12.39 -11.47
N ASP A 19 9.66 -12.84 -11.92
CA ASP A 19 8.61 -11.93 -12.32
C ASP A 19 8.06 -11.12 -11.12
N ALA A 20 7.26 -10.09 -11.40
CA ALA A 20 6.71 -9.22 -10.38
C ALA A 20 5.88 -9.96 -9.32
N TRP A 21 5.23 -11.07 -9.68
CA TRP A 21 4.38 -11.86 -8.79
C TRP A 21 5.19 -12.71 -7.83
N LEU A 22 6.26 -13.33 -8.32
CA LEU A 22 7.21 -14.07 -7.50
C LEU A 22 7.98 -13.15 -6.56
N LEU A 23 8.42 -11.97 -7.04
CA LEU A 23 9.05 -10.97 -6.18
C LEU A 23 8.09 -10.48 -5.10
N TRP A 24 6.83 -10.17 -5.45
CA TRP A 24 5.83 -9.80 -4.47
C TRP A 24 5.64 -10.89 -3.40
N LEU A 25 5.41 -12.14 -3.82
CA LEU A 25 5.22 -13.25 -2.89
C LEU A 25 6.46 -13.47 -2.00
N TYR A 26 7.65 -13.35 -2.57
CA TYR A 26 8.90 -13.42 -1.82
C TYR A 26 9.00 -12.29 -0.79
N GLY A 27 8.63 -11.06 -1.17
CA GLY A 27 8.51 -9.92 -0.27
C GLY A 27 7.56 -10.19 0.90
N VAL A 28 6.40 -10.79 0.64
CA VAL A 28 5.45 -11.21 1.70
C VAL A 28 6.07 -12.24 2.64
N VAL A 29 6.77 -13.25 2.10
CA VAL A 29 7.46 -14.26 2.94
C VAL A 29 8.55 -13.63 3.78
N LEU A 30 9.37 -12.73 3.22
CA LEU A 30 10.39 -11.99 3.96
C LEU A 30 9.78 -11.15 5.09
N LYS A 31 8.67 -10.47 4.83
CA LYS A 31 7.93 -9.72 5.87
C LYS A 31 7.49 -10.64 7.01
N ARG A 32 6.94 -11.81 6.69
CA ARG A 32 6.50 -12.81 7.69
C ARG A 32 7.65 -13.42 8.51
N LEU A 33 8.89 -13.31 8.02
CA LEU A 33 10.11 -13.72 8.71
C LEU A 33 10.80 -12.56 9.45
N ASP A 34 10.14 -11.40 9.58
CA ASP A 34 10.66 -10.16 10.17
C ASP A 34 11.92 -9.60 9.46
N LEU A 35 12.17 -10.01 8.22
CA LEU A 35 13.25 -9.50 7.36
C LEU A 35 12.79 -8.24 6.62
N THR A 36 12.37 -7.22 7.37
CA THR A 36 11.66 -6.04 6.85
C THR A 36 12.45 -5.26 5.80
N ARG A 37 13.75 -5.02 6.02
CA ARG A 37 14.60 -4.30 5.05
C ARG A 37 14.67 -5.01 3.70
N GLN A 38 14.89 -6.33 3.71
CA GLN A 38 14.93 -7.12 2.48
C GLN A 38 13.56 -7.16 1.80
N SER A 39 12.48 -7.25 2.59
CA SER A 39 11.11 -7.20 2.09
C SER A 39 10.84 -5.89 1.35
N VAL A 40 11.23 -4.74 1.92
CA VAL A 40 11.11 -3.43 1.26
C VAL A 40 11.84 -3.41 -0.08
N ASP A 41 13.10 -3.87 -0.12
CA ASP A 41 13.91 -3.87 -1.34
C ASP A 41 13.29 -4.72 -2.45
N VAL A 42 12.81 -5.92 -2.10
CA VAL A 42 12.17 -6.86 -3.03
C VAL A 42 10.81 -6.35 -3.51
N LEU A 43 9.99 -5.78 -2.62
CA LEU A 43 8.71 -5.19 -2.99
C LEU A 43 8.88 -3.97 -3.89
N CYS A 44 9.89 -3.13 -3.65
CA CYS A 44 10.22 -2.03 -4.55
C CYS A 44 10.59 -2.54 -5.96
N GLN A 45 11.34 -3.64 -6.07
CA GLN A 45 11.63 -4.27 -7.37
C GLN A 45 10.36 -4.79 -8.06
N ALA A 46 9.49 -5.49 -7.33
CA ALA A 46 8.21 -5.96 -7.85
C ALA A 46 7.36 -4.81 -8.41
N LEU A 47 7.33 -3.68 -7.70
CA LEU A 47 6.59 -2.49 -8.11
C LEU A 47 7.14 -1.82 -9.37
N HIS A 48 8.46 -1.84 -9.60
CA HIS A 48 9.03 -1.33 -10.85
C HIS A 48 8.65 -2.20 -12.04
N LEU A 49 8.53 -3.51 -11.84
CA LEU A 49 8.10 -4.45 -12.89
C LEU A 49 6.59 -4.37 -13.14
N GLN A 50 5.77 -4.24 -12.09
CA GLN A 50 4.31 -4.18 -12.22
C GLN A 50 3.67 -3.15 -11.26
N PRO A 51 3.67 -1.85 -11.62
CA PRO A 51 3.13 -0.78 -10.78
C PRO A 51 1.62 -0.84 -10.53
N LEU A 52 0.87 -1.60 -11.33
CA LEU A 52 -0.60 -1.72 -11.19
C LEU A 52 -1.02 -2.73 -10.11
N HIS A 53 -0.07 -3.46 -9.51
CA HIS A 53 -0.37 -4.42 -8.48
C HIS A 53 -0.57 -3.79 -7.11
N TRP A 54 -1.83 -3.51 -6.78
CA TRP A 54 -2.16 -2.86 -5.50
C TRP A 54 -1.69 -3.66 -4.28
N GLY A 55 -1.71 -4.99 -4.32
CA GLY A 55 -1.25 -5.82 -3.22
C GLY A 55 0.23 -5.59 -2.82
N ALA A 56 1.09 -5.23 -3.77
CA ALA A 56 2.50 -4.95 -3.47
C ALA A 56 2.67 -3.59 -2.78
N TRP A 57 1.86 -2.61 -3.17
CA TRP A 57 1.81 -1.31 -2.50
C TRP A 57 1.28 -1.43 -1.07
N LEU A 58 0.23 -2.22 -0.84
CA LEU A 58 -0.31 -2.47 0.51
C LEU A 58 0.71 -3.18 1.41
N GLU A 59 1.38 -4.21 0.87
CA GLU A 59 2.42 -4.93 1.60
C GLU A 59 3.61 -4.02 1.96
N LEU A 60 3.98 -3.12 1.05
CA LEU A 60 5.01 -2.11 1.31
C LEU A 60 4.56 -1.07 2.34
N ALA A 61 3.32 -0.58 2.24
CA ALA A 61 2.77 0.43 3.17
C ALA A 61 2.83 -0.05 4.62
N ALA A 62 2.50 -1.33 4.86
CA ALA A 62 2.55 -1.94 6.18
C ALA A 62 3.97 -2.05 6.78
N LEU A 63 5.02 -1.86 5.99
CA LEU A 63 6.41 -1.85 6.44
C LEU A 63 6.93 -0.44 6.75
N ILE A 64 6.20 0.61 6.36
CA ILE A 64 6.62 2.00 6.55
C ILE A 64 6.23 2.47 7.95
N THR A 65 7.22 2.92 8.72
CA THR A 65 7.01 3.37 10.11
C THR A 65 6.91 4.89 10.25
N ASP A 66 7.45 5.64 9.28
CA ASP A 66 7.54 7.09 9.35
C ASP A 66 7.75 7.72 7.96
N ARG A 67 7.64 9.05 7.92
CA ARG A 67 7.77 9.86 6.71
C ARG A 67 9.20 9.88 6.16
N GLU A 68 10.21 9.73 7.02
CA GLU A 68 11.62 9.71 6.59
C GLU A 68 11.87 8.45 5.76
N MET A 69 11.50 7.27 6.27
CA MET A 69 11.58 6.01 5.54
C MET A 69 10.87 6.10 4.19
N LEU A 70 9.64 6.60 4.16
CA LEU A 70 8.88 6.79 2.93
C LEU A 70 9.62 7.65 1.89
N SER A 71 10.28 8.72 2.34
CA SER A 71 11.04 9.63 1.48
C SER A 71 12.30 9.01 0.87
N THR A 72 12.85 7.97 1.50
CA THR A 72 14.04 7.26 1.00
C THR A 72 13.73 6.20 -0.06
N LEU A 73 12.46 5.79 -0.17
CA LEU A 73 12.06 4.74 -1.11
C LEU A 73 12.23 5.19 -2.56
N LYS A 74 12.83 4.33 -3.38
CA LYS A 74 12.83 4.49 -4.83
C LYS A 74 11.60 3.78 -5.36
N LEU A 75 10.60 4.56 -5.75
CA LEU A 75 9.31 4.06 -6.25
C LEU A 75 9.15 4.38 -7.74
N PRO A 76 8.45 3.53 -8.51
CA PRO A 76 8.21 3.79 -9.93
C PRO A 76 7.45 5.11 -10.13
N ASP A 77 7.76 5.83 -11.22
CA ASP A 77 7.02 7.02 -11.62
C ASP A 77 5.71 6.64 -12.29
N HIS A 78 4.69 6.38 -11.48
CA HIS A 78 3.40 5.88 -11.91
C HIS A 78 2.28 6.50 -11.07
N TRP A 79 1.08 6.64 -11.64
CA TRP A 79 -0.05 7.30 -10.94
C TRP A 79 -0.46 6.58 -9.64
N MET A 80 -0.32 5.25 -9.59
CA MET A 80 -0.55 4.44 -8.38
C MET A 80 0.30 4.88 -7.18
N ARG A 81 1.46 5.51 -7.42
CA ARG A 81 2.30 6.08 -6.35
C ARG A 81 1.53 7.13 -5.55
N LYS A 82 0.63 7.91 -6.17
CA LYS A 82 -0.22 8.87 -5.46
C LYS A 82 -1.19 8.16 -4.51
N LEU A 83 -1.84 7.11 -4.99
CA LEU A 83 -2.77 6.31 -4.19
C LEU A 83 -2.04 5.65 -3.00
N PHE A 84 -0.84 5.13 -3.24
CA PHE A 84 0.04 4.61 -2.20
C PHE A 84 0.37 5.66 -1.14
N HIS A 85 0.80 6.87 -1.54
CA HIS A 85 1.08 7.94 -0.59
C HIS A 85 -0.13 8.31 0.27
N ALA A 86 -1.32 8.45 -0.33
CA ALA A 86 -2.54 8.75 0.42
C ALA A 86 -2.85 7.67 1.47
N HIS A 87 -2.76 6.40 1.07
CA HIS A 87 -2.96 5.27 1.97
C HIS A 87 -1.92 5.23 3.09
N THR A 88 -0.63 5.34 2.77
CA THR A 88 0.44 5.33 3.78
C THR A 88 0.37 6.54 4.72
N TYR A 89 0.00 7.72 4.23
CA TYR A 89 -0.20 8.89 5.10
C TYR A 89 -1.34 8.70 6.08
N LEU A 90 -2.44 8.07 5.66
CA LEU A 90 -3.54 7.75 6.56
C LEU A 90 -3.10 6.79 7.67
N GLU A 91 -2.34 5.74 7.33
CA GLU A 91 -1.77 4.80 8.32
C GLU A 91 -0.82 5.52 9.31
N LEU A 92 -0.02 6.46 8.81
CA LEU A 92 0.88 7.31 9.61
C LEU A 92 0.16 8.44 10.38
N GLN A 93 -1.17 8.49 10.35
CA GLN A 93 -2.00 9.54 10.99
C GLN A 93 -1.77 10.96 10.44
N LEU A 94 -1.22 11.07 9.23
CA LEU A 94 -1.06 12.31 8.46
C LEU A 94 -2.32 12.59 7.65
N ASN A 95 -3.43 12.83 8.36
CA ASN A 95 -4.77 12.88 7.78
C ASN A 95 -4.94 14.04 6.77
N ASP A 96 -4.35 15.20 7.02
CA ASP A 96 -4.47 16.37 6.14
C ASP A 96 -3.81 16.10 4.77
N GLU A 97 -2.59 15.54 4.78
CA GLU A 97 -1.88 15.17 3.55
C GLU A 97 -2.57 14.03 2.80
N ALA A 98 -3.14 13.05 3.51
CA ALA A 98 -3.92 11.98 2.89
C ALA A 98 -5.17 12.54 2.19
N LEU A 99 -5.91 13.44 2.87
CA LEU A 99 -7.13 14.05 2.35
C LEU A 99 -6.87 14.89 1.11
N GLU A 100 -5.78 15.67 1.09
CA GLU A 100 -5.37 16.47 -0.08
C GLU A 100 -5.18 15.57 -1.31
N ILE A 101 -4.48 14.44 -1.15
CA ILE A 101 -4.23 13.52 -2.26
C ILE A 101 -5.53 12.83 -2.70
N TYR A 102 -6.35 12.35 -1.76
CA TYR A 102 -7.64 11.73 -2.12
C TYR A 102 -8.58 12.70 -2.84
N THR A 103 -8.66 13.95 -2.39
CA THR A 103 -9.43 15.00 -3.06
C THR A 103 -8.91 15.23 -4.49
N SER A 104 -7.60 15.34 -4.67
CA SER A 104 -6.98 15.45 -5.99
C SER A 104 -7.28 14.25 -6.90
N LEU A 105 -7.36 13.03 -6.35
CA LEU A 105 -7.75 11.84 -7.11
C LEU A 105 -9.24 11.87 -7.48
N GLN A 106 -10.12 12.33 -6.59
CA GLN A 106 -11.54 12.50 -6.89
C GLN A 106 -11.75 13.49 -8.03
N ASP A 107 -11.07 14.64 -7.99
CA ASP A 107 -11.08 15.67 -9.04
C ASP A 107 -10.53 15.15 -10.39
N ALA A 108 -9.60 14.20 -10.33
CA ALA A 108 -9.03 13.54 -11.52
C ALA A 108 -9.95 12.46 -12.12
N GLY A 109 -11.17 12.28 -11.60
CA GLY A 109 -12.18 11.37 -12.14
C GLY A 109 -12.47 10.13 -11.29
N PHE A 110 -11.86 10.01 -10.10
CA PHE A 110 -12.11 8.88 -9.20
C PHE A 110 -13.18 9.16 -8.13
N LEU A 111 -14.03 10.18 -8.33
CA LEU A 111 -15.08 10.58 -7.38
C LEU A 111 -15.97 9.41 -6.91
N HIS A 112 -16.33 8.49 -7.81
CA HIS A 112 -17.20 7.34 -7.52
C HIS A 112 -16.43 6.06 -7.18
N SER A 113 -15.13 6.14 -6.94
CA SER A 113 -14.37 4.99 -6.45
C SER A 113 -14.78 4.72 -4.99
N THR A 114 -15.45 3.59 -4.77
CA THR A 114 -15.92 3.18 -3.43
C THR A 114 -14.78 3.06 -2.42
N TYR A 115 -13.60 2.62 -2.88
CA TYR A 115 -12.38 2.63 -2.07
C TYR A 115 -12.01 4.05 -1.63
N ILE A 116 -11.89 5.01 -2.56
CA ILE A 116 -11.49 6.39 -2.22
C ILE A 116 -12.54 7.04 -1.34
N MET A 117 -13.84 6.86 -1.63
CA MET A 117 -14.93 7.35 -0.77
C MET A 117 -14.79 6.83 0.66
N ALA A 118 -14.53 5.53 0.83
CA ALA A 118 -14.33 4.93 2.15
C ALA A 118 -13.09 5.50 2.87
N GLN A 119 -11.98 5.73 2.15
CA GLN A 119 -10.77 6.30 2.73
C GLN A 119 -10.96 7.77 3.13
N VAL A 120 -11.67 8.57 2.33
CA VAL A 120 -12.02 9.96 2.67
C VAL A 120 -12.91 9.98 3.91
N ALA A 121 -13.92 9.11 4.00
CA ALA A 121 -14.78 9.01 5.19
C ALA A 121 -13.99 8.64 6.45
N ILE A 122 -13.06 7.67 6.36
CA ILE A 122 -12.14 7.33 7.46
C ILE A 122 -11.27 8.54 7.84
N THR A 123 -10.78 9.29 6.86
CA THR A 123 -9.92 10.45 7.11
C THR A 123 -10.67 11.52 7.93
N HIS A 124 -11.92 11.83 7.56
CA HIS A 124 -12.77 12.73 8.35
C HIS A 124 -13.10 12.18 9.73
N HIS A 125 -13.35 10.88 9.86
CA HIS A 125 -13.53 10.23 11.16
C HIS A 125 -12.30 10.40 12.06
N ASN A 126 -11.10 10.16 11.54
CA ASN A 126 -9.85 10.33 12.27
C ASN A 126 -9.61 11.79 12.71
N GLN A 127 -10.03 12.76 11.88
CA GLN A 127 -10.01 14.19 12.21
C GLN A 127 -11.12 14.62 13.18
N ARG A 128 -12.02 13.70 13.58
CA ARG A 128 -13.20 13.95 14.42
C ARG A 128 -14.28 14.81 13.76
N ASP A 129 -14.28 14.93 12.43
CA ASP A 129 -15.39 15.48 11.65
C ASP A 129 -16.41 14.38 11.35
N VAL A 130 -17.17 14.02 12.39
CA VAL A 130 -18.14 12.92 12.34
C VAL A 130 -19.27 13.21 11.35
N ASP A 131 -19.70 14.46 11.23
CA ASP A 131 -20.82 14.84 10.37
C ASP A 131 -20.48 14.62 8.89
N GLN A 132 -19.27 15.01 8.45
CA GLN A 132 -18.81 14.70 7.09
C GLN A 132 -18.61 13.20 6.88
N ALA A 133 -17.99 12.50 7.84
CA ALA A 133 -17.77 11.06 7.72
C ALA A 133 -19.10 10.29 7.53
N VAL A 134 -20.12 10.59 8.34
CA VAL A 134 -21.46 9.98 8.23
C VAL A 134 -22.11 10.29 6.88
N THR A 135 -21.97 11.52 6.40
CA THR A 135 -22.54 11.94 5.09
C THR A 135 -21.93 11.10 3.96
N ILE A 136 -20.61 10.97 3.93
CA ILE A 136 -19.91 10.22 2.88
C ILE A 136 -20.20 8.72 2.99
N PHE A 137 -20.27 8.16 4.20
CA PHE A 137 -20.63 6.74 4.37
C PHE A 137 -22.05 6.43 3.87
N LYS A 138 -23.02 7.35 4.05
CA LYS A 138 -24.36 7.20 3.47
C LYS A 138 -24.35 7.23 1.93
N GLU A 139 -23.53 8.10 1.34
CA GLU A 139 -23.33 8.11 -0.11
C GLU A 139 -22.68 6.81 -0.59
N LEU A 140 -21.68 6.31 0.14
CA LEU A 140 -21.01 5.05 -0.15
C LEU A 140 -21.99 3.86 -0.10
N GLU A 141 -22.86 3.80 0.92
CA GLU A 141 -23.91 2.77 1.04
C GLU A 141 -24.90 2.83 -0.13
N ALA A 142 -25.24 4.03 -0.61
CA ALA A 142 -26.10 4.18 -1.78
C ALA A 142 -25.43 3.69 -3.08
N VAL A 143 -24.12 3.84 -3.21
CA VAL A 143 -23.33 3.39 -4.38
C VAL A 143 -23.05 1.88 -4.33
N ASP A 144 -22.74 1.34 -3.16
CA ASP A 144 -22.38 -0.07 -2.95
C ASP A 144 -23.07 -0.65 -1.70
N PRO A 145 -24.36 -1.01 -1.80
CA PRO A 145 -25.19 -1.42 -0.66
C PRO A 145 -24.81 -2.79 -0.05
N PHE A 146 -23.94 -3.55 -0.72
CA PHE A 146 -23.49 -4.86 -0.24
C PHE A 146 -22.04 -4.85 0.26
N ARG A 147 -21.43 -3.67 0.40
CA ARG A 147 -20.08 -3.50 0.92
C ARG A 147 -20.01 -3.94 2.38
N LEU A 148 -19.13 -4.90 2.67
CA LEU A 148 -18.86 -5.36 4.04
C LEU A 148 -17.63 -4.69 4.67
N ASP A 149 -16.75 -4.16 3.85
CA ASP A 149 -15.54 -3.47 4.28
C ASP A 149 -15.88 -2.16 5.01
N ASN A 150 -15.18 -1.87 6.11
CA ASN A 150 -15.27 -0.63 6.90
C ASN A 150 -16.63 -0.42 7.61
N LEU A 151 -17.48 -1.45 7.66
CA LEU A 151 -18.77 -1.40 8.37
C LEU A 151 -18.59 -1.19 9.88
N ASP A 152 -17.53 -1.71 10.46
CA ASP A 152 -17.17 -1.50 11.86
C ASP A 152 -16.93 -0.01 12.15
N THR A 153 -16.16 0.66 11.28
CA THR A 153 -15.89 2.10 11.38
C THR A 153 -17.17 2.91 11.23
N TYR A 154 -18.01 2.59 10.26
CA TYR A 154 -19.29 3.27 10.09
C TYR A 154 -20.25 3.03 11.26
N SER A 155 -20.30 1.81 11.81
CA SER A 155 -21.16 1.50 12.95
C SER A 155 -20.78 2.26 14.22
N ASN A 156 -19.49 2.61 14.39
CA ASN A 156 -19.02 3.45 15.50
C ASN A 156 -19.44 4.93 15.36
N LEU A 157 -19.92 5.35 14.19
CA LEU A 157 -20.35 6.71 13.90
C LEU A 157 -21.85 6.94 14.08
N LEU A 158 -22.65 5.87 14.22
CA LEU A 158 -24.11 5.89 14.40
C LEU A 158 -24.50 5.84 15.88
#